data_AF-A0A2N0X568-F1
#
_entry.id   AF-A0A2N0X568-F1
#
_cell.length_a   1.000
_cell.length_b   1.000
_cell.length_c   1.000
_cell.angle_alpha   90.00
_cell.angle_beta   90.00
_cell.angle_gamma   90.00
#
_symmetry.space_group_name_H-M   'P 1'
#
loop_
_entity.id
_entity.type
_entity.pdbx_description
1 polymer ?
#
loop_
_entity_poly.entity_id
_entity_poly.type
_entity_poly.pdbx_seq_one_letter_code
_entity_poly.pdbx_strand_id
1 'polypeptide(L)'
;MPHRGGPSTRPSGAGDEAEELAAVILAGEAPAFDPYTGARPGTGGAPSPGARAGLEAPRYCQICGRRMVVQILPHGWRARCSRHGAVESRWLER
;
A
#
# COMPACT_ATOMS: atom_id res chain seq x y z
N MET A 1 -9.90 33.17 -17.26
CA MET A 1 -9.89 31.70 -17.48
C MET A 1 -10.71 31.03 -16.37
N PRO A 2 -11.98 30.63 -16.60
CA PRO A 2 -12.75 29.93 -15.58
C PRO A 2 -12.33 28.46 -15.50
N HIS A 3 -11.84 28.03 -14.34
CA HIS A 3 -11.60 26.63 -14.03
C HIS A 3 -12.95 25.94 -13.79
N ARG A 4 -13.46 25.25 -14.81
CA ARG A 4 -14.64 24.39 -14.66
C ARG A 4 -14.22 23.17 -13.84
N GLY A 5 -14.55 23.17 -12.56
CA GLY A 5 -14.58 21.97 -11.74
C GLY A 5 -15.68 21.05 -12.28
N GLY A 6 -15.29 20.04 -13.06
CA GLY A 6 -16.19 18.95 -13.43
C GLY A 6 -16.51 18.10 -12.21
N PRO A 7 -17.75 17.61 -12.05
CA PRO A 7 -18.10 16.72 -10.95
C PRO A 7 -17.35 15.40 -11.12
N SER A 8 -16.39 15.14 -10.24
CA SER A 8 -15.78 13.81 -10.08
C SER A 8 -16.83 12.92 -9.41
N THR A 9 -17.60 12.21 -10.23
CA THR A 9 -18.41 11.07 -9.80
C THR A 9 -17.47 10.02 -9.21
N ARG A 10 -17.27 10.07 -7.89
CA ARG A 10 -16.69 8.96 -7.15
C ARG A 10 -17.71 7.81 -7.20
N PRO A 11 -17.36 6.63 -7.72
CA PRO A 11 -18.24 5.49 -7.58
C PRO A 11 -18.29 5.10 -6.09
N SER A 12 -19.49 5.16 -5.53
CA SER A 12 -19.82 4.60 -4.22
C SER A 12 -19.94 3.09 -4.36
N GLY A 13 -18.80 2.39 -4.44
CA GLY A 13 -18.71 0.94 -4.45
C GLY A 13 -17.98 0.46 -3.21
N ALA A 14 -18.72 0.02 -2.20
CA ALA A 14 -18.19 -0.80 -1.13
C ALA A 14 -18.06 -2.24 -1.67
N GLY A 15 -16.84 -2.78 -1.67
CA GLY A 15 -16.51 -4.13 -2.15
C GLY A 15 -15.80 -4.11 -3.51
N ASP A 16 -14.71 -4.87 -3.61
CA ASP A 16 -13.87 -5.16 -4.79
C ASP A 16 -12.75 -4.19 -5.27
N GLU A 17 -12.78 -2.88 -5.00
CA GLU A 17 -11.57 -2.02 -5.23
C GLU A 17 -10.68 -1.89 -3.96
N ALA A 18 -11.14 -2.44 -2.83
CA ALA A 18 -10.56 -2.25 -1.50
C ALA A 18 -9.37 -3.17 -1.15
N GLU A 19 -8.92 -4.02 -2.09
CA GLU A 19 -7.91 -5.06 -1.86
C GLU A 19 -6.91 -5.25 -3.02
N GLU A 20 -6.89 -4.36 -4.03
CA GLU A 20 -5.91 -4.43 -5.13
C GLU A 20 -4.47 -4.50 -4.60
N LEU A 21 -4.15 -3.67 -3.60
CA LEU A 21 -2.86 -3.72 -2.93
C LEU A 21 -2.56 -5.11 -2.35
N ALA A 22 -3.53 -5.76 -1.72
CA ALA A 22 -3.34 -7.09 -1.16
C ALA A 22 -3.16 -8.15 -2.25
N ALA A 23 -3.94 -8.09 -3.33
CA ALA A 23 -3.82 -9.00 -4.45
C ALA A 23 -2.42 -8.95 -5.07
N VAL A 24 -1.91 -7.76 -5.37
CA VAL A 24 -0.57 -7.56 -5.96
C VAL A 24 0.54 -8.08 -5.02
N ILE A 25 0.42 -7.83 -3.71
CA ILE A 25 1.39 -8.34 -2.72
C ILE A 25 1.34 -9.87 -2.65
N LEU A 26 0.15 -10.46 -2.58
CA LEU A 26 -0.04 -11.91 -2.48
C LEU A 26 0.39 -12.66 -3.75
N ALA A 27 0.29 -12.01 -4.91
CA ALA A 27 0.79 -12.50 -6.19
C ALA A 27 2.33 -12.44 -6.29
N GLY A 28 3.00 -11.70 -5.39
CA GLY A 28 4.46 -11.55 -5.41
C GLY A 28 4.96 -10.66 -6.55
N GLU A 29 4.12 -9.77 -7.05
CA GLU A 29 4.50 -8.83 -8.11
C GLU A 29 5.57 -7.85 -7.64
N ALA A 30 6.50 -7.50 -8.53
CA ALA A 30 7.56 -6.56 -8.22
C ALA A 30 6.96 -5.16 -7.93
N PRO A 31 7.32 -4.53 -6.79
CA PRO A 31 6.72 -3.27 -6.39
C PRO A 31 7.15 -2.11 -7.31
N ALA A 32 6.21 -1.32 -7.81
CA ALA A 32 6.50 -0.08 -8.54
C ALA A 32 7.09 1.02 -7.64
N PHE A 33 6.84 0.92 -6.33
CA PHE A 33 7.43 1.75 -5.28
C PHE A 33 7.79 0.88 -4.08
N ASP A 34 8.95 1.10 -3.49
CA ASP A 34 9.39 0.39 -2.30
C ASP A 34 8.38 0.57 -1.14
N PRO A 35 7.86 -0.51 -0.52
CA PRO A 35 6.79 -0.42 0.48
C PRO A 35 7.19 0.28 1.79
N TYR A 36 8.49 0.40 2.07
CA TYR A 36 9.03 0.90 3.34
C TYR A 36 9.51 2.34 3.24
N THR A 37 9.99 2.74 2.07
CA THR A 37 10.60 4.06 1.80
C THR A 37 9.79 4.90 0.80
N GLY A 38 8.97 4.27 -0.04
CA GLY A 38 8.23 4.92 -1.13
C GLY A 38 9.09 5.27 -2.34
N ALA A 39 10.36 4.87 -2.38
CA ALA A 39 11.27 5.12 -3.49
C ALA A 39 10.89 4.30 -4.74
N ARG A 40 11.18 4.80 -5.94
CA ARG A 40 11.07 3.99 -7.16
C ARG A 40 12.20 2.95 -7.21
N PRO A 41 12.00 1.81 -7.90
CA PRO A 41 13.08 0.86 -8.20
C PRO A 41 14.32 1.58 -8.74
N GLY A 42 15.48 1.25 -8.18
CA GLY A 42 16.77 1.87 -8.55
C GLY A 42 17.06 3.25 -7.96
N THR A 43 16.13 3.86 -7.22
CA THR A 43 16.33 5.18 -6.58
C THR A 43 16.45 5.11 -5.05
N GLY A 44 16.04 3.97 -4.45
CA GLY A 44 16.04 3.77 -3.00
C GLY A 44 17.37 3.24 -2.45
N GLY A 45 17.57 3.43 -1.15
CA GLY A 45 18.62 2.74 -0.40
C GLY A 45 18.25 1.29 -0.07
N ALA A 46 19.18 0.55 0.53
CA ALA A 46 18.88 -0.78 1.03
C ALA A 46 17.74 -0.74 2.07
N PRO A 47 16.82 -1.72 2.10
CA PRO A 47 15.77 -1.78 3.11
C PRO A 47 16.39 -1.92 4.51
N SER A 48 15.68 -1.42 5.53
CA SER A 48 16.10 -1.59 6.92
C SER A 48 16.20 -3.07 7.30
N PRO A 49 16.99 -3.43 8.33
CA PRO A 49 17.01 -4.81 8.84
C PRO A 49 15.62 -5.32 9.23
N GLY A 50 14.77 -4.47 9.81
CA GLY A 50 13.39 -4.82 10.18
C GLY A 50 12.49 -5.08 8.97
N ALA A 51 12.60 -4.25 7.93
CA ALA A 51 11.89 -4.46 6.66
C ALA A 51 12.29 -5.77 5.98
N ARG A 52 13.59 -6.07 5.92
CA ARG A 52 14.10 -7.35 5.38
C ARG A 52 13.63 -8.57 6.16
N ALA A 53 13.41 -8.41 7.46
CA ALA A 53 12.93 -9.46 8.34
C ALA A 53 11.39 -9.61 8.35
N GLY A 54 10.66 -8.77 7.61
CA GLY A 54 9.19 -8.77 7.60
C GLY A 54 8.55 -8.26 8.90
N LEU A 55 9.33 -7.63 9.79
CA LEU A 55 8.88 -7.15 11.10
C LEU A 55 8.31 -5.73 11.06
N GLU A 56 8.52 -5.01 9.95
CA GLU A 56 7.98 -3.68 9.75
C GLU A 56 6.71 -3.72 8.90
N ALA A 57 5.70 -2.94 9.29
CA ALA A 57 4.54 -2.72 8.46
C ALA A 57 4.90 -1.84 7.25
N PRO A 58 4.38 -2.13 6.05
CA PRO A 58 4.58 -1.28 4.88
C PRO A 58 3.95 0.09 5.13
N ARG A 59 4.71 1.15 4.84
CA ARG A 59 4.31 2.55 5.06
C ARG A 59 3.89 3.25 3.78
N TYR A 60 4.22 2.68 2.64
CA TYR A 60 3.94 3.23 1.32
C TYR A 60 3.26 2.18 0.45
N CYS A 61 2.28 2.60 -0.33
CA CYS A 61 1.58 1.72 -1.26
C CYS A 61 2.52 1.38 -2.42
N GLN A 62 2.77 0.09 -2.65
CA GLN A 62 3.70 -0.34 -3.69
C GLN A 62 3.24 -0.09 -5.13
N ILE A 63 1.95 0.23 -5.31
CA ILE A 63 1.35 0.55 -6.60
C ILE A 63 1.56 2.04 -6.96
N CYS A 64 1.42 2.95 -5.99
CA CYS A 64 1.40 4.40 -6.27
C CYS A 64 2.31 5.27 -5.42
N GLY A 65 3.07 4.69 -4.48
CA GLY A 65 4.02 5.41 -3.62
C GLY A 65 3.37 6.31 -2.57
N ARG A 66 2.03 6.29 -2.41
CA ARG A 66 1.36 7.10 -1.40
C ARG A 66 1.60 6.53 -0.01
N ARG A 67 1.90 7.41 0.95
CA ARG A 67 1.98 7.05 2.37
C ARG A 67 0.63 6.51 2.85
N MET A 68 0.66 5.36 3.50
CA MET A 68 -0.50 4.65 4.01
C MET A 68 -0.77 5.00 5.47
N VAL A 69 -2.00 4.77 5.91
CA VAL A 69 -2.33 4.74 7.34
C VAL A 69 -2.05 3.33 7.84
N VAL A 70 -1.19 3.23 8.85
CA VAL A 70 -0.82 1.95 9.47
C VAL A 70 -1.44 1.89 10.86
N GLN A 71 -2.14 0.80 11.13
CA GLN A 71 -2.63 0.43 12.46
C GLN A 71 -1.86 -0.80 12.92
N ILE A 72 -1.21 -0.70 14.07
CA ILE A 72 -0.57 -1.83 14.75
C ILE A 72 -1.64 -2.53 15.60
N LEU A 73 -1.71 -3.84 15.48
CA LEU A 73 -2.63 -4.74 16.20
C LEU A 73 -1.80 -5.64 17.13
N PRO A 74 -2.38 -6.23 18.19
CA PRO A 74 -1.64 -7.13 19.09
C PRO A 74 -0.96 -8.31 18.39
N HIS A 75 -1.56 -8.78 17.29
CA HIS A 75 -1.13 -9.94 16.51
C HIS A 75 -0.80 -9.54 15.06
N GLY A 76 -0.32 -8.31 14.82
CA GLY A 76 0.11 -7.91 13.49
C GLY A 76 -0.14 -6.45 13.16
N TRP A 77 -0.44 -6.18 11.89
CA TRP A 77 -0.72 -4.83 11.42
C TRP A 77 -1.71 -4.82 10.26
N ARG A 78 -2.38 -3.67 10.09
CA ARG A 78 -3.19 -3.33 8.92
C ARG A 78 -2.66 -2.03 8.32
N ALA A 79 -2.37 -2.04 7.03
CA ALA A 79 -1.93 -0.87 6.29
C ALA A 79 -2.93 -0.53 5.19
N ARG A 80 -3.40 0.73 5.13
CA ARG A 80 -4.43 1.18 4.18
C ARG A 80 -3.93 2.31 3.29
N CYS A 81 -3.95 2.06 1.98
CA CYS A 81 -3.89 3.08 0.94
C CYS A 81 -5.28 3.69 0.72
N SER A 82 -5.34 5.00 0.50
CA SER A 82 -6.61 5.67 0.17
C SER A 82 -7.13 5.39 -1.24
N ARG A 83 -6.32 4.74 -2.10
CA ARG A 83 -6.66 4.41 -3.49
C ARG A 83 -6.78 2.92 -3.73
N HIS A 84 -5.75 2.15 -3.39
CA HIS A 84 -5.65 0.72 -3.75
C HIS A 84 -6.03 -0.22 -2.60
N GLY A 85 -6.70 0.30 -1.58
CA GLY A 85 -7.19 -0.55 -0.50
C GLY A 85 -6.22 -0.86 0.63
N ALA A 86 -6.49 -1.95 1.36
CA ALA A 86 -5.73 -2.34 2.54
C ALA A 86 -4.99 -3.67 2.37
N VAL A 87 -3.98 -3.89 3.22
CA VAL A 87 -3.28 -5.17 3.39
C VAL A 87 -3.04 -5.42 4.87
N GLU A 88 -3.11 -6.67 5.29
CA GLU A 88 -2.91 -7.11 6.68
C GLU A 88 -1.82 -8.17 6.77
N SER A 89 -1.05 -8.16 7.86
CA SER A 89 0.02 -9.15 8.08
C SER A 89 -0.51 -10.59 8.05
N ARG A 90 -1.69 -10.84 8.61
CA ARG A 90 -2.35 -12.16 8.64
C ARG A 90 -2.59 -12.78 7.25
N TRP A 91 -2.60 -11.97 6.19
CA TRP A 91 -2.74 -12.47 4.82
C TRP A 91 -1.39 -12.96 4.25
N LEU A 92 -0.29 -12.45 4.80
CA LEU A 92 1.08 -12.70 4.35
C LEU A 92 1.77 -13.83 5.12
N GLU A 93 1.19 -14.30 6.23
CA GLU A 93 1.73 -15.34 7.13
C GLU A 93 1.64 -16.78 6.58
N ARG A 94 1.75 -17.00 5.27
CA ARG A 94 1.71 -18.34 4.67
C ARG A 94 3.07 -19.05 4.66
#